data_AF-J4V2R2-F1
#
_entry.id   AF-J4V2R2-F1
#
_cell.length_a   1.000
_cell.length_b   1.000
_cell.length_c   1.000
_cell.angle_alpha   90.00
_cell.angle_beta   90.00
_cell.angle_gamma   90.00
#
_symmetry.space_group_name_H-M   'P 1'
#
loop_
_entity.id
_entity.type
_entity.pdbx_description
1 polymer ?
#
loop_
_entity_poly.entity_id
_entity_poly.type
_entity_poly.pdbx_seq_one_letter_code
_entity_poly.pdbx_strand_id
1 'polypeptide(L)' 'MKEQKFWDMRVTYKPNNADWYVALYGKNLVDDRGVGTWAASSALQGGAQFGTYTDPRTWGLAFGTDF' A
#
# COMPACT_ATOMS: atom_id res chain seq x y z
N MET A 1 10.87 -14.11 11.44
CA MET A 1 9.75 -13.44 10.74
C MET A 1 9.81 -13.89 9.29
N LYS A 2 8.69 -14.36 8.73
CA LYS A 2 8.63 -14.81 7.33
C LYS A 2 8.87 -13.59 6.43
N GLU A 3 9.73 -13.72 5.42
CA GLU A 3 9.97 -12.65 4.45
C GLU A 3 8.63 -12.30 3.77
N GLN A 4 8.28 -11.03 3.79
CA GLN A 4 7.02 -10.54 3.22
C GLN A 4 7.35 -9.86 1.89
N LYS A 5 6.84 -10.42 0.78
CA LYS A 5 7.20 -9.98 -0.57
C LYS A 5 6.00 -9.33 -1.25
N PHE A 6 6.07 -8.01 -1.40
CA PHE A 6 5.05 -7.24 -2.10
C PHE A 6 5.41 -7.06 -3.57
N TRP A 7 4.40 -7.19 -4.42
CA TRP A 7 4.49 -6.83 -5.84
C TRP A 7 3.57 -5.65 -6.10
N ASP A 8 4.18 -4.54 -6.51
CA ASP A 8 3.49 -3.31 -6.84
C ASP A 8 3.72 -2.98 -8.32
N MET A 9 2.69 -2.45 -8.98
CA MET A 9 2.74 -2.06 -10.38
C MET A 9 2.15 -0.66 -10.55
N ARG A 10 2.79 0.14 -11.40
CA ARG A 10 2.25 1.43 -11.85
C ARG A 10 2.46 1.58 -13.35
N VAL A 11 1.38 1.90 -14.05
CA VAL A 11 1.38 2.23 -15.48
C VAL A 11 0.98 3.68 -15.61
N THR A 12 1.83 4.49 -16.24
CA THR A 12 1.57 5.92 -16.45
C THR A 12 1.50 6.21 -17.94
N TYR A 13 0.43 6.87 -18.35
CA TYR A 13 0.26 7.43 -19.69
C TYR A 13 0.43 8.94 -19.64
N LYS A 14 1.40 9.45 -20.41
CA LYS A 14 1.65 10.88 -20.62
C LYS A 14 1.67 11.16 -22.12
N PRO A 15 0.74 11.96 -22.66
CA PRO A 15 0.79 12.40 -24.05
C PRO A 15 2.02 13.30 -24.28
N ASN A 16 2.66 13.20 -25.45
CA ASN A 16 3.82 14.05 -25.79
C ASN A 16 3.45 15.53 -26.00
N ASN A 17 2.19 15.80 -26.37
CA ASN A 17 1.70 17.12 -26.77
C ASN A 17 0.71 17.72 -25.75
N ALA A 18 0.72 17.24 -24.51
CA ALA A 18 -0.16 17.74 -23.47
C ALA A 18 0.51 17.66 -22.08
N ASP A 19 0.18 18.61 -21.22
CA ASP A 19 0.75 18.75 -19.89
C ASP A 19 -0.03 17.99 -18.82
N TRP A 20 -0.65 16.87 -19.18
CA TRP A 20 -1.39 16.01 -18.25
C TRP A 20 -0.91 14.56 -18.30
N TYR A 21 -1.14 13.82 -17.21
CA TYR A 21 -0.89 12.39 -17.16
C TYR A 21 -2.03 11.67 -16.43
N VAL A 22 -2.23 10.41 -16.80
CA VAL A 22 -3.08 9.46 -16.07
C VAL A 22 -2.20 8.27 -15.69
N ALA A 23 -2.31 7.80 -14.46
CA ALA A 23 -1.65 6.60 -14.00
C ALA A 23 -2.63 5.65 -13.33
N LEU A 24 -2.51 4.37 -13.66
CA LEU A 24 -3.13 3.27 -12.92
C LEU A 24 -2.06 2.64 -12.04
N TYR A 25 -2.35 2.46 -10.76
CA TYR A 25 -1.47 1.76 -9.84
C TYR A 25 -2.20 0.63 -9.12
N GLY A 26 -1.49 -0.46 -8.88
CA GLY A 26 -1.89 -1.58 -8.06
C GLY A 26 -0.80 -1.89 -7.06
N LYS A 27 -1.15 -2.00 -5.79
CA LYS A 27 -0.27 -2.39 -4.69
C LYS A 27 -0.66 -3.75 -4.15
N ASN A 28 0.32 -4.52 -3.70
CA ASN A 28 0.13 -5.85 -3.15
C ASN A 28 -0.65 -6.78 -4.10
N LEU A 29 -0.19 -6.90 -5.35
CA LEU A 29 -0.86 -7.67 -6.41
C LEU A 29 -1.03 -9.16 -6.11
N VAL A 30 -0.24 -9.71 -5.19
CA VAL A 30 -0.32 -11.11 -4.77
C VAL A 30 -1.23 -11.27 -3.53
N ASP A 31 -1.74 -10.16 -2.98
CA ASP A 31 -2.50 -10.11 -1.72
C ASP A 31 -1.79 -10.85 -0.57
N ASP A 32 -0.47 -10.65 -0.46
CA ASP A 32 0.31 -11.18 0.65
C ASP A 32 0.00 -10.34 1.89
N ARG A 33 -0.62 -10.96 2.89
CA ARG A 33 -1.03 -10.31 4.13
C ARG A 33 -0.28 -10.95 5.28
N GLY A 34 0.50 -10.14 5.95
CA GLY A 34 1.30 -10.52 7.11
C GLY A 34 0.95 -9.61 8.27
N VAL A 35 1.10 -10.15 9.47
CA VAL A 35 1.06 -9.34 10.68
C VAL A 35 2.44 -8.72 10.84
N GLY A 36 2.50 -7.38 10.74
CA GLY A 36 3.75 -6.64 10.80
C GLY A 36 4.30 -6.57 12.22
N THR A 37 3.67 -5.76 13.06
CA THR A 37 4.15 -5.54 14.43
C THR A 37 3.12 -6.00 15.43
N TRP A 38 3.55 -6.85 16.36
CA TRP A 38 2.82 -7.15 17.59
C TRP A 38 3.34 -6.21 18.68
N ALA A 39 2.56 -5.22 19.06
CA ALA A 39 2.86 -4.35 20.19
C ALA A 39 2.05 -4.81 21.42
N ALA A 40 2.74 -5.09 22.53
CA ALA A 40 2.07 -5.35 23.80
C ALA A 40 1.61 -4.03 24.42
N SER A 41 0.30 -3.91 24.72
CA SER A 41 -0.21 -2.81 25.54
C SER A 41 0.22 -2.96 27.00
N SER A 42 0.41 -1.83 27.69
CA SER A 42 0.74 -1.80 29.11
C SER A 42 -0.23 -2.62 29.95
N ALA A 43 0.29 -3.37 30.93
CA ALA A 43 -0.52 -4.17 31.85
C ALA A 43 -1.56 -3.33 32.64
N LEU A 44 -1.33 -2.02 32.80
CA LEU A 44 -2.27 -1.10 33.46
C LEU A 44 -3.55 -0.83 32.64
N GLN A 45 -3.53 -1.13 31.34
CA GLN A 45 -4.62 -0.91 30.39
C GLN A 45 -5.24 -2.23 29.89
N GLY A 46 -5.01 -3.34 30.60
CA GLY A 46 -5.62 -4.64 30.30
C GLY A 46 -4.83 -5.55 29.36
N GLY A 47 -3.57 -5.24 29.05
CA GLY A 47 -2.63 -6.19 28.40
C GLY A 47 -2.99 -6.59 26.96
N ALA A 48 -3.83 -5.82 26.27
CA ALA A 48 -4.21 -6.11 24.88
C ALA A 48 -2.98 -6.11 23.96
N GLN A 49 -2.87 -7.11 23.08
CA GLN A 49 -1.87 -7.10 22.01
C GLN A 49 -2.47 -6.43 20.78
N PHE A 50 -1.81 -5.39 20.28
CA PHE A 50 -2.18 -4.71 19.05
C PHE A 50 -1.32 -5.23 17.91
N GLY A 51 -1.98 -5.80 16.89
CA GLY A 51 -1.34 -6.24 15.65
C GLY A 51 -1.65 -5.26 14.53
N THR A 52 -0.63 -4.77 13.83
CA THR A 52 -0.83 -4.07 12.56
C THR A 52 -0.80 -5.08 11.41
N TYR A 53 -1.80 -5.01 10.54
CA TYR A 53 -1.84 -5.80 9.31
C TYR A 53 -1.29 -4.95 8.17
N THR A 54 -0.55 -5.57 7.26
CA THR A 54 -0.17 -4.92 6.00
C THR A 54 -1.39 -4.66 5.13
N ASP A 55 -1.34 -3.55 4.41
CA ASP A 55 -2.44 -3.11 3.56
C ASP A 55 -2.85 -4.21 2.56
N PRO A 56 -4.17 -4.44 2.40
CA PRO A 56 -4.68 -5.39 1.42
C PRO A 56 -4.35 -4.94 -0.01
N ARG A 57 -4.54 -5.84 -0.98
CA ARG A 57 -4.46 -5.48 -2.40
C ARG A 57 -5.29 -4.22 -2.69
N THR A 58 -4.61 -3.18 -3.18
CA THR A 58 -5.22 -1.87 -3.42
C THR A 58 -4.98 -1.43 -4.85
N TRP A 59 -6.01 -0.89 -5.49
CA TRP A 59 -5.93 -0.32 -6.83
C TRP A 59 -6.33 1.16 -6.78
N GLY A 60 -5.73 1.97 -7.64
CA GLY A 60 -6.12 3.36 -7.75
C GLY A 60 -5.73 3.99 -9.07
N LEU A 61 -6.43 5.08 -9.37
CA LEU A 61 -6.15 5.96 -10.48
C LEU A 61 -5.53 7.24 -9.92
N ALA A 62 -4.55 7.78 -10.63
CA ALA A 62 -3.96 9.08 -10.37
C ALA A 62 -4.04 9.92 -11.64
N PHE A 63 -4.43 11.17 -11.50
CA PHE A 63 -4.44 12.17 -12.55
C PHE A 63 -3.61 13.37 -12.07
N GLY A 64 -2.84 13.96 -12.96
CA GLY A 64 -2.13 15.19 -12.68
C GLY A 64 -1.93 16.01 -13.94
N THR A 65 -1.77 17.32 -13.75
CA THR A 65 -1.51 18.29 -14.81
C THR A 65 -0.45 19.27 -14.31
N ASP A 66 0.44 19.67 -15.20
CA ASP A 66 1.46 20.69 -14.96
C ASP A 66 0.99 22.00 -15.65
N PHE A 67 1.23 23.16 -15.03
CA PHE A 67 0.82 24.49 -15.52
C PHE A 67 2.00 25.46 -15.53
#